data_AF-A0A359E1M1-F1
#
_entry.id   AF-A0A359E1M1-F1
#
_cell.length_a   1.000
_cell.length_b   1.000
_cell.length_c   1.000
_cell.angle_alpha   90.00
_cell.angle_beta   90.00
_cell.angle_gamma   90.00
#
_symmetry.space_group_name_H-M   'P 1'
#
loop_
_entity.id
_entity.type
_entity.pdbx_description
1 polymer ?
#
loop_
_entity_poly.entity_id
_entity_poly.type
_entity_poly.pdbx_seq_one_letter_code
_entity_poly.pdbx_strand_id
1 'polypeptide(L)'
;IIVTAPGDEVDFVSRFFAPQAGIDEDPVTGSAHTKTTPYWSRKLKKDKLSARQISKRGGELICEMKGDRVEISGEAVTYMKGEITLA
;
A
#
# COMPACT_ATOMS: atom_id res chain seq x y z
N ILE A 1 -1.11 -10.79 -7.65
CA ILE A 1 -1.97 -10.00 -8.56
C ILE A 1 -2.28 -8.67 -7.89
N ILE A 2 -2.09 -7.55 -8.59
CA ILE A 2 -2.46 -6.21 -8.12
C ILE A 2 -3.68 -5.76 -8.93
N VAL A 3 -4.76 -5.38 -8.26
CA VAL A 3 -5.94 -4.76 -8.89
C VAL A 3 -5.97 -3.30 -8.43
N THR A 4 -6.20 -2.35 -9.33
CA THR A 4 -6.19 -0.92 -8.99
C THR A 4 -7.16 -0.12 -9.84
N ALA A 5 -7.67 0.98 -9.28
CA ALA A 5 -8.63 1.88 -9.90
C ALA A 5 -8.45 3.32 -9.35
N PRO A 6 -9.01 4.37 -9.98
CA PRO A 6 -9.11 5.68 -9.36
C PRO A 6 -9.89 5.56 -8.04
N GLY A 7 -9.50 6.33 -7.02
CA GLY A 7 -10.27 6.41 -5.79
C GLY A 7 -11.33 7.50 -5.86
N ASP A 8 -12.38 7.36 -5.07
CA ASP A 8 -13.42 8.38 -4.93
C ASP A 8 -12.96 9.51 -3.99
N GLU A 9 -12.25 9.16 -2.91
CA GLU A 9 -11.76 10.08 -1.88
C GLU A 9 -10.22 10.20 -1.84
N VAL A 10 -9.52 9.31 -2.53
CA VAL A 10 -8.06 9.24 -2.63
C VAL A 10 -7.65 9.19 -4.10
N ASP A 11 -6.38 9.47 -4.42
CA ASP A 11 -5.94 9.47 -5.81
C ASP A 11 -6.09 8.10 -6.49
N PHE A 12 -5.81 7.00 -5.76
CA PHE A 12 -6.07 5.66 -6.25
C PHE A 12 -6.30 4.62 -5.15
N VAL A 13 -6.97 3.53 -5.51
CA VAL A 13 -7.18 2.37 -4.63
C VAL A 13 -6.51 1.12 -5.19
N SER A 14 -6.21 0.17 -4.31
CA SER A 14 -5.67 -1.13 -4.73
C SER A 14 -6.14 -2.32 -3.87
N ARG A 15 -6.00 -3.53 -4.41
CA ARG A 15 -6.06 -4.81 -3.69
C ARG A 15 -4.91 -5.70 -4.15
N PHE A 16 -4.39 -6.54 -3.25
CA PHE A 16 -3.25 -7.42 -3.53
C PHE A 16 -3.53 -8.86 -3.10
N PHE A 17 -3.41 -9.80 -4.05
CA PHE A 17 -3.64 -11.23 -3.84
C PHE A 17 -2.37 -12.02 -4.17
N ALA A 18 -1.95 -12.92 -3.29
CA ALA A 18 -0.72 -13.72 -3.47
C ALA A 18 -0.91 -15.19 -3.09
N PRO A 19 -1.85 -15.91 -3.73
CA PRO A 19 -2.19 -17.30 -3.35
C PRO A 19 -1.01 -18.26 -3.49
N GLN A 20 -0.09 -18.00 -4.41
CA GLN A 20 1.15 -18.78 -4.57
C GLN A 20 2.09 -18.69 -3.36
N ALA A 21 1.95 -17.64 -2.54
CA ALA A 21 2.67 -17.46 -1.29
C ALA A 21 1.85 -17.91 -0.06
N GLY A 22 0.70 -18.56 -0.27
CA GLY A 22 -0.23 -18.94 0.80
C GLY A 22 -1.01 -17.76 1.40
N ILE A 23 -1.02 -16.60 0.72
CA ILE A 23 -1.72 -15.39 1.17
C ILE A 23 -2.87 -15.13 0.22
N ASP A 24 -4.11 -15.41 0.65
CA ASP A 24 -5.30 -15.14 -0.16
C ASP A 24 -5.36 -13.66 -0.55
N GLU A 25 -5.30 -12.77 0.44
CA GLU A 25 -5.22 -11.32 0.28
C GLU A 25 -4.36 -10.70 1.39
N ASP A 26 -3.42 -9.84 0.99
CA ASP A 26 -2.60 -9.08 1.93
C ASP A 26 -3.31 -7.78 2.34
N PRO A 27 -3.43 -7.47 3.65
CA PRO A 27 -4.11 -6.26 4.11
C PRO A 27 -3.60 -4.96 3.49
N VAL A 28 -2.27 -4.77 3.47
CA VAL A 28 -1.60 -3.54 2.99
C VAL A 28 -0.20 -3.90 2.49
N THR A 29 0.08 -3.65 1.20
CA THR A 29 1.29 -4.16 0.54
C THR A 29 2.14 -3.01 0.01
N GLY A 30 3.16 -2.61 0.76
CA GLY A 30 4.07 -1.53 0.35
C GLY A 30 4.81 -1.82 -0.96
N SER A 31 5.27 -3.05 -1.18
CA SER A 31 5.98 -3.43 -2.41
C SER A 31 5.11 -3.28 -3.67
N ALA A 32 3.79 -3.49 -3.58
CA ALA A 32 2.87 -3.26 -4.68
C ALA A 32 2.85 -1.78 -5.11
N HIS A 33 2.99 -0.86 -4.15
CA HIS A 33 2.98 0.58 -4.39
C HIS A 33 4.22 1.08 -5.13
N THR A 34 5.34 0.34 -5.11
CA THR A 34 6.49 0.63 -5.98
C THR A 34 6.15 0.52 -7.48
N LYS A 35 5.10 -0.24 -7.83
CA LYS A 35 4.62 -0.41 -9.21
C LYS A 35 3.42 0.49 -9.53
N THR A 36 2.48 0.62 -8.60
CA THR A 36 1.24 1.39 -8.85
C THR A 36 1.45 2.90 -8.73
N THR A 37 2.34 3.36 -7.85
CA THR A 37 2.59 4.81 -7.70
C THR A 37 3.14 5.44 -8.98
N PRO A 38 4.18 4.89 -9.66
CA PRO A 38 4.63 5.46 -10.93
C PRO A 38 3.55 5.45 -12.02
N TYR A 39 2.69 4.42 -12.04
CA TYR A 39 1.58 4.34 -12.98
C TYR A 39 0.56 5.47 -12.75
N TRP A 40 0.10 5.64 -11.51
CA TRP A 40 -0.89 6.66 -11.16
C TRP A 40 -0.31 8.08 -11.20
N SER A 41 0.95 8.25 -10.82
CA SER A 41 1.66 9.54 -10.91
C SER A 41 1.66 10.06 -12.34
N ARG A 42 2.04 9.22 -13.32
CA ARG A 42 1.99 9.59 -14.74
C ARG A 42 0.58 9.87 -15.22
N LYS A 43 -0.41 9.08 -14.78
CA LYS A 43 -1.80 9.20 -15.22
C LYS A 43 -2.49 10.45 -14.67
N LEU A 44 -2.19 10.81 -13.41
CA LEU A 44 -2.80 11.93 -12.69
C LEU A 44 -1.95 13.20 -12.72
N LYS A 45 -0.71 13.13 -13.22
CA LYS A 45 0.27 14.23 -13.25
C LYS A 45 0.53 14.79 -11.85
N LYS A 46 0.74 13.90 -10.88
CA LYS A 46 1.04 14.23 -9.48
C LYS A 46 2.22 13.41 -8.99
N ASP A 47 3.14 14.03 -8.26
CA ASP A 47 4.26 13.33 -7.65
C ASP A 47 3.90 12.75 -6.28
N LYS A 48 3.09 13.48 -5.50
CA LYS A 48 2.55 13.03 -4.22
C LYS A 48 1.10 12.58 -4.38
N LEU A 49 0.81 11.36 -3.95
CA LEU A 49 -0.46 10.67 -4.15
C LEU A 49 -0.96 10.09 -2.83
N SER A 50 -2.25 10.25 -2.55
CA SER A 50 -2.93 9.48 -1.53
C SER A 50 -3.42 8.15 -2.11
N ALA A 51 -3.15 7.05 -1.41
CA ALA A 51 -3.53 5.71 -1.83
C ALA A 51 -4.25 4.98 -0.70
N ARG A 52 -5.19 4.10 -1.07
CA ARG A 52 -5.85 3.21 -0.10
C ARG A 52 -5.88 1.77 -0.60
N GLN A 53 -5.33 0.84 0.18
CA GLN A 53 -5.50 -0.59 -0.07
C GLN A 53 -6.81 -1.04 0.57
N ILE A 54 -7.82 -1.33 -0.26
CA ILE A 54 -9.19 -1.62 0.16
C ILE A 54 -9.41 -3.13 0.41
N SER A 55 -8.49 -3.72 1.17
CA SER A 55 -8.68 -5.06 1.75
C SER A 55 -9.74 -5.02 2.85
N LYS A 56 -10.12 -6.18 3.40
CA LYS A 56 -11.05 -6.24 4.55
C LYS A 56 -10.60 -5.40 5.75
N ARG A 57 -9.29 -5.29 6.00
CA ARG A 57 -8.72 -4.48 7.09
C ARG A 57 -8.54 -3.02 6.68
N GLY A 58 -8.28 -2.77 5.40
CA GLY A 58 -7.94 -1.45 4.89
C GLY A 58 -6.52 -1.01 5.26
N GLY A 59 -6.01 -0.06 4.49
CA GLY A 59 -4.82 0.71 4.86
C GLY A 59 -4.65 1.93 3.98
N GLU A 60 -4.27 3.02 4.61
CA GLU A 60 -4.00 4.30 3.95
C GLU A 60 -2.49 4.48 3.80
N LEU A 61 -2.09 4.97 2.63
CA LEU A 61 -0.69 5.24 2.32
C LEU A 61 -0.57 6.59 1.64
N ILE A 62 0.50 7.31 1.96
CA ILE A 62 0.98 8.44 1.16
C ILE A 62 2.17 7.95 0.36
N CYS A 63 2.10 8.13 -0.96
CA CYS A 63 3.16 7.73 -1.88
C CYS A 63 3.72 8.97 -2.57
N GLU A 64 5.04 9.08 -2.67
CA GLU A 64 5.69 10.21 -3.34
C GLU A 64 6.76 9.74 -4.32
N MET A 65 6.69 10.23 -5.56
CA MET A 65 7.75 10.08 -6.55
C MET A 65 8.92 10.98 -6.19
N LYS A 66 10.10 10.40 -5.98
CA LYS A 66 11.38 11.09 -5.78
C LYS A 66 12.34 10.70 -6.91
N GLY A 67 12.12 11.28 -8.09
CA GLY A 67 12.86 10.91 -9.30
C GLY A 67 12.56 9.46 -9.71
N ASP A 68 13.54 8.57 -9.56
CA ASP A 68 13.43 7.14 -9.88
C ASP A 68 12.98 6.28 -8.68
N ARG A 69 12.72 6.89 -7.52
CA ARG A 69 12.29 6.22 -6.29
C ARG A 69 10.85 6.55 -5.91
N VAL A 70 10.24 5.64 -5.15
CA VAL A 70 8.94 5.83 -4.51
C VAL A 70 9.14 5.81 -3.00
N GLU A 71 8.83 6.92 -2.34
CA GLU A 71 8.68 6.96 -0.89
C GLU A 71 7.24 6.55 -0.52
N ILE A 72 7.11 5.74 0.52
CA ILE A 72 5.83 5.22 1.00
C ILE A 72 5.77 5.46 2.51
N SER A 73 4.71 6.11 2.97
CA SER A 73 4.47 6.35 4.39
C SER A 73 3.03 6.02 4.77
N GLY A 74 2.83 5.74 6.05
CA GLY A 74 1.53 5.42 6.65
C GLY A 74 1.66 5.44 8.17
N GLU A 75 0.51 5.42 8.85
CA GLU A 75 0.48 5.40 10.31
C GLU A 75 0.59 3.97 10.85
N ALA A 76 1.16 3.83 12.05
CA ALA A 76 1.30 2.56 12.75
C ALA A 76 0.64 2.64 14.12
N VAL A 77 0.01 1.54 14.54
CA VAL A 77 -0.66 1.42 15.84
C VAL A 77 -0.09 0.22 16.58
N THR A 78 0.40 0.45 17.80
CA THR A 78 0.90 -0.61 18.67
C THR A 78 -0.26 -1.44 19.20
N TYR A 79 -0.32 -2.72 18.81
CA TYR A 79 -1.33 -3.66 19.30
C TYR A 79 -0.99 -4.22 20.69
N MET A 80 0.26 -4.64 20.89
CA MET A 80 0.70 -5.30 22.13
C MET A 80 2.19 -5.05 22.35
N LYS A 81 2.59 -4.99 23.63
CA LYS A 81 3.97 -4.96 24.09
C LYS A 81 4.13 -6.03 25.17
N GLY A 82 5.18 -6.84 25.07
CA GLY A 82 5.45 -7.93 26.01
C GLY A 82 6.88 -8.44 25.91
N GLU A 83 7.19 -9.49 26.66
CA GLU A 83 8.50 -10.14 26.72
C GLU A 83 8.38 -11.61 26.29
N ILE A 84 9.35 -12.10 25.53
CA ILE A 84 9.44 -13.51 25.13
C ILE A 84 10.60 -14.14 25.89
N THR A 85 10.28 -15.08 26.79
CA THR A 85 11.29 -15.88 27.51
C THR A 85 11.54 -17.17 26.74
N LEU A 86 12.82 -17.47 26.48
CA LEU A 86 13.25 -18.72 25.86
C LEU A 86 13.76 -19.69 26.95
N ALA A 87 13.53 -20.99 26.76
CA ALA A 87 13.98 -22.06 27.65
C ALA A 87 15.40 -22.53 27.32
#